data_AF-A0A6J2QL10-F1
#
_entry.id   AF-A0A6J2QL10-F1
#
_cell.length_a   1.000
_cell.length_b   1.000
_cell.length_c   1.000
_cell.angle_alpha   90.00
_cell.angle_beta   90.00
_cell.angle_gamma   90.00
#
_symmetry.space_group_name_H-M   'P 1'
#
loop_
_entity.id
_entity.type
_entity.pdbx_description
1 polymer ?
#
loop_
_entity_poly.entity_id
_entity_poly.type
_entity_poly.pdbx_seq_one_letter_code
_entity_poly.pdbx_strand_id
1 'polypeptide(L)'
;MVFYDENKVCQPLFDRHSIPSLALNPLTMQPDRSRQQDRDEREEDQHQKDRPSGRRKNLKKLRMLPEDIQQFKNMIEQQIIRDQKNLNLKRETIIDIVQANTFTQFILRSSECYDEKEKAQYAFAVVLEKRGEHKSFPAVKVKYPSKIHTKEILVKDIDAFFKKEGKKMLKTLIIYTYNSPCLKRGKHAECCMFLLLDKAYQWYCEYGIETEVVFTVPWGLGGPKYYKALLSSDITQDYDPYIERCKNIPFKVEMNTFRTINKSSGIRDILNDPNYIKEKKSLLLETIKSAESALVTLAETSGLKEEHLDRGKKLITSFTFPLKSQIYEILTKNWNEMVNNSSMQLIRDKICADSQTAAVNCFVRGFKSRFWNSDFLKFSHMPPPKD
;
A
#
# COMPACT_ATOMS: atom_id res chain seq x y z
N MET A 1 -25.53 -21.70 -21.71
CA MET A 1 -26.54 -20.78 -21.15
C MET A 1 -26.88 -21.31 -19.77
N VAL A 2 -26.28 -20.74 -18.74
CA VAL A 2 -26.46 -21.16 -17.33
C VAL A 2 -26.92 -19.91 -16.59
N PHE A 3 -28.08 -20.01 -15.94
CA PHE A 3 -28.73 -18.91 -15.25
C PHE A 3 -27.94 -18.52 -14.01
N TYR A 4 -27.66 -17.21 -13.86
CA TYR A 4 -27.16 -16.61 -12.63
C TYR A 4 -28.36 -16.37 -11.69
N ASP A 5 -28.23 -16.80 -10.44
CA ASP A 5 -29.12 -16.37 -9.34
C ASP A 5 -28.60 -15.02 -8.82
N GLU A 6 -29.33 -13.95 -9.10
CA GLU A 6 -28.93 -12.55 -8.86
C GLU A 6 -29.15 -12.07 -7.42
N ASN A 7 -29.59 -12.92 -6.47
CA ASN A 7 -30.06 -12.43 -5.15
C ASN A 7 -29.40 -13.02 -3.91
N LYS A 8 -28.17 -13.54 -3.97
CA LYS A 8 -27.44 -13.98 -2.77
C LYS A 8 -25.99 -13.50 -2.69
N VAL A 9 -25.78 -12.20 -2.46
CA VAL A 9 -24.51 -11.71 -1.92
C VAL A 9 -24.80 -10.62 -0.89
N CYS A 10 -24.70 -11.00 0.39
CA CYS A 10 -24.38 -10.19 1.58
C CYS A 10 -24.98 -10.84 2.83
N GLN A 11 -24.43 -11.98 3.28
CA GLN A 11 -24.51 -12.36 4.70
C GLN A 11 -23.17 -12.98 5.15
N PRO A 12 -22.61 -12.54 6.29
CA PRO A 12 -21.45 -13.17 6.89
C PRO A 12 -21.92 -14.39 7.69
N LEU A 13 -21.69 -15.60 7.17
CA LEU A 13 -21.90 -16.82 7.94
C LEU A 13 -20.70 -17.00 8.91
N PHE A 14 -20.85 -16.46 10.10
CA PHE A 14 -20.23 -17.01 11.29
C PHE A 14 -21.13 -18.12 11.82
N ASP A 15 -20.62 -19.34 11.88
CA ASP A 15 -21.08 -20.28 12.90
C ASP A 15 -19.90 -21.10 13.41
N ARG A 16 -19.62 -20.90 14.71
CA ARG A 16 -18.80 -21.79 15.51
C ARG A 16 -19.71 -22.94 15.91
N HIS A 17 -19.48 -24.17 15.46
CA HIS A 17 -19.82 -25.34 16.27
C HIS A 17 -18.97 -26.56 15.90
N SER A 18 -18.27 -27.04 16.93
CA SER A 18 -18.24 -28.46 17.33
C SER A 18 -17.56 -29.45 16.38
N ILE A 19 -16.31 -29.76 16.72
CA ILE A 19 -15.63 -31.02 16.36
C ILE A 19 -16.22 -32.14 17.25
N PRO A 20 -16.78 -33.23 16.70
CA PRO A 20 -16.89 -34.47 17.43
C PRO A 20 -15.63 -35.31 17.20
N SER A 21 -14.96 -35.62 18.31
CA SER A 21 -13.96 -36.66 18.39
C SER A 21 -14.61 -38.00 18.04
N LEU A 22 -13.99 -38.82 17.19
CA LEU A 22 -14.28 -40.25 17.15
C LEU A 22 -12.98 -41.06 17.18
N ALA A 23 -13.07 -42.12 17.96
CA ALA A 23 -11.99 -42.85 18.56
C ALA A 23 -11.28 -43.79 17.59
N LEU A 24 -10.01 -44.02 17.94
CA LEU A 24 -9.26 -45.21 17.61
C LEU A 24 -10.02 -46.47 18.02
N ASN A 25 -10.04 -47.49 17.17
CA ASN A 25 -9.54 -48.79 17.58
C ASN A 25 -9.06 -49.65 16.40
N PRO A 26 -8.05 -50.51 16.62
CA PRO A 26 -7.34 -51.29 15.60
C PRO A 26 -7.95 -52.70 15.46
N LEU A 27 -7.62 -53.44 14.39
CA LEU A 27 -7.53 -54.91 14.37
C LEU A 27 -6.86 -55.41 13.05
N THR A 28 -5.60 -55.84 13.22
CA THR A 28 -4.90 -57.04 12.73
C THR A 28 -5.23 -57.76 11.39
N MET A 29 -4.12 -57.98 10.66
CA MET A 29 -3.60 -59.20 9.98
C MET A 29 -4.28 -59.80 8.73
N GLN A 30 -3.64 -59.55 7.56
CA GLN A 30 -3.00 -60.47 6.56
C GLN A 30 -3.41 -61.96 6.42
N PRO A 31 -2.99 -62.71 5.36
CA PRO A 31 -2.51 -62.38 3.99
C PRO A 31 -3.09 -63.31 2.87
N ASP A 32 -2.83 -63.02 1.58
CA ASP A 32 -2.50 -64.06 0.57
C ASP A 32 -1.98 -63.41 -0.75
N ARG A 33 -0.75 -63.73 -1.21
CA ARG A 33 -0.40 -64.65 -2.32
C ARG A 33 -1.15 -64.34 -3.63
N SER A 34 -0.56 -64.28 -4.82
CA SER A 34 0.75 -64.63 -5.35
C SER A 34 0.73 -64.37 -6.87
N ARG A 35 1.92 -64.44 -7.50
CA ARG A 35 2.23 -64.74 -8.93
C ARG A 35 2.73 -63.59 -9.81
N GLN A 36 4.06 -63.60 -9.93
CA GLN A 36 4.86 -63.41 -11.15
C GLN A 36 4.19 -63.92 -12.43
N GLN A 37 4.43 -63.22 -13.54
CA GLN A 37 5.15 -63.81 -14.67
C GLN A 37 5.74 -62.75 -15.61
N ASP A 38 7.06 -62.85 -15.78
CA ASP A 38 7.87 -62.29 -16.86
C ASP A 38 7.56 -62.97 -18.21
N ARG A 39 7.73 -62.21 -19.30
CA ARG A 39 8.26 -62.59 -20.64
C ARG A 39 8.18 -61.34 -21.52
N ASP A 40 9.29 -60.68 -21.88
CA ASP A 40 10.29 -61.05 -22.91
C ASP A 40 9.66 -61.36 -24.28
N GLU A 41 9.77 -60.43 -25.24
CA GLU A 41 10.67 -60.53 -26.41
C GLU A 41 10.29 -59.58 -27.59
N ARG A 42 11.35 -58.96 -28.15
CA ARG A 42 11.64 -58.66 -29.57
C ARG A 42 10.75 -57.65 -30.32
N GLU A 43 11.31 -56.49 -30.67
CA GLU A 43 12.09 -56.22 -31.91
C GLU A 43 11.24 -56.29 -33.17
N GLU A 44 10.70 -55.14 -33.61
CA GLU A 44 10.40 -54.87 -35.02
C GLU A 44 10.74 -53.41 -35.38
N ASP A 45 11.84 -53.30 -36.12
CA ASP A 45 12.06 -52.54 -37.34
C ASP A 45 11.79 -51.03 -37.46
N GLN A 46 12.94 -50.39 -37.69
CA GLN A 46 13.21 -49.22 -38.49
C GLN A 46 12.36 -49.11 -39.77
N HIS A 47 11.59 -48.02 -39.88
CA HIS A 47 11.66 -47.04 -40.98
C HIS A 47 10.38 -46.17 -41.02
N GLN A 48 10.50 -44.92 -40.58
CA GLN A 48 9.82 -43.84 -41.31
C GLN A 48 10.57 -42.50 -41.13
N LYS A 49 11.14 -42.08 -42.26
CA LYS A 49 11.81 -40.82 -42.49
C LYS A 49 10.80 -39.66 -42.53
N ASP A 50 11.32 -38.49 -42.14
CA ASP A 50 10.93 -37.15 -42.58
C ASP A 50 9.56 -36.61 -42.15
N ARG A 51 9.49 -36.19 -40.88
CA ARG A 51 8.70 -35.02 -40.47
C ARG A 51 9.68 -33.90 -40.08
N PRO A 52 9.51 -32.64 -40.55
CA PRO A 52 10.33 -31.53 -40.09
C PRO A 52 9.93 -31.14 -38.66
N SER A 53 10.48 -31.86 -37.69
CA SER A 53 10.58 -31.42 -36.31
C SER A 53 11.72 -30.43 -36.21
N GLY A 54 11.45 -29.15 -35.94
CA GLY A 54 12.57 -28.21 -35.97
C GLY A 54 12.35 -26.75 -35.59
N ARG A 55 11.22 -26.36 -34.99
CA ARG A 55 11.15 -25.11 -34.21
C ARG A 55 10.91 -25.43 -32.74
N ARG A 56 11.79 -26.24 -32.16
CA ARG A 56 12.12 -26.09 -30.73
C ARG A 56 12.81 -24.73 -30.61
N LYS A 57 12.02 -23.68 -30.37
CA LYS A 57 12.54 -22.45 -29.78
C LYS A 57 13.29 -22.92 -28.54
N ASN A 58 14.61 -22.79 -28.55
CA ASN A 58 15.43 -22.84 -27.35
C ASN A 58 14.96 -21.70 -26.44
N LEU A 59 13.84 -21.91 -25.73
CA LEU A 59 13.69 -21.37 -24.39
C LEU A 59 14.83 -22.01 -23.61
N LYS A 60 16.02 -21.42 -23.68
CA LYS A 60 16.93 -21.43 -22.56
C LYS A 60 16.06 -20.97 -21.40
N LYS A 61 15.56 -21.94 -20.62
CA LYS A 61 14.89 -21.71 -19.34
C LYS A 61 15.76 -20.66 -18.67
N LEU A 62 15.24 -19.44 -18.54
CA LEU A 62 15.94 -18.37 -17.84
C LEU A 62 15.99 -18.86 -16.40
N ARG A 63 17.04 -19.61 -16.07
CA ARG A 63 17.27 -20.06 -14.70
C ARG A 63 17.79 -18.83 -14.00
N MET A 64 16.87 -18.03 -13.48
CA MET A 64 17.24 -16.96 -12.56
C MET A 64 17.95 -17.63 -11.40
N LEU A 65 19.22 -17.29 -11.22
CA LEU A 65 19.97 -17.73 -10.07
C LEU A 65 19.58 -16.84 -8.88
N PRO A 66 19.56 -17.36 -7.65
CA PRO A 66 19.35 -16.54 -6.45
C PRO A 66 20.24 -15.29 -6.42
N GLU A 67 21.46 -15.40 -6.96
CA GLU A 67 22.40 -14.30 -7.13
C GLU A 67 21.88 -13.17 -8.03
N ASP A 68 21.14 -13.48 -9.11
CA ASP A 68 20.52 -12.48 -9.99
C ASP A 68 19.46 -11.67 -9.25
N ILE A 69 18.66 -12.34 -8.41
CA ILE A 69 17.64 -11.68 -7.58
C ILE A 69 18.31 -10.78 -6.54
N GLN A 70 19.40 -11.24 -5.92
CA GLN A 70 20.13 -10.43 -4.95
C GLN A 70 20.83 -9.22 -5.58
N GLN A 71 21.42 -9.37 -6.78
CA GLN A 71 21.97 -8.24 -7.53
C GLN A 71 20.88 -7.23 -7.91
N PHE A 72 19.71 -7.73 -8.33
CA PHE A 72 18.55 -6.90 -8.62
C PHE A 72 18.08 -6.11 -7.38
N LYS A 73 17.99 -6.76 -6.21
CA LYS A 73 17.70 -6.13 -4.90
C LYS A 73 18.60 -4.92 -4.67
N ASN A 74 19.92 -5.14 -4.72
CA ASN A 74 20.92 -4.10 -4.48
C ASN A 74 20.83 -2.94 -5.50
N MET A 75 20.64 -3.26 -6.79
CA MET A 75 20.53 -2.25 -7.85
C MET A 75 19.32 -1.33 -7.63
N ILE A 76 18.16 -1.91 -7.31
CA ILE A 76 16.92 -1.15 -7.09
C ILE A 76 17.06 -0.23 -5.87
N GLU A 77 17.64 -0.71 -4.78
CA GLU A 77 17.86 0.13 -3.60
C GLU A 77 18.73 1.35 -3.92
N GLN A 78 19.82 1.17 -4.67
CA GLN A 78 20.69 2.28 -5.09
C GLN A 78 20.01 3.24 -6.06
N GLN A 79 19.19 2.72 -6.98
CA GLN A 79 18.47 3.55 -7.93
C GLN A 79 17.38 4.37 -7.24
N ILE A 80 16.68 3.79 -6.25
CA ILE A 80 15.69 4.52 -5.45
C ILE A 80 16.35 5.67 -4.70
N ILE A 81 17.51 5.45 -4.08
CA ILE A 81 18.27 6.50 -3.37
C ILE A 81 18.67 7.62 -4.35
N ARG A 82 19.13 7.28 -5.55
CA ARG A 82 19.48 8.28 -6.60
C ARG A 82 18.25 9.04 -7.09
N ASP A 83 17.14 8.36 -7.28
CA ASP A 83 15.90 8.94 -7.78
C ASP A 83 15.24 9.88 -6.75
N GLN A 84 15.35 9.56 -5.47
CA GLN A 84 14.93 10.45 -4.38
C GLN A 84 15.72 11.76 -4.33
N LYS A 85 16.97 11.77 -4.81
CA LYS A 85 17.77 13.00 -4.93
C LYS A 85 17.42 13.83 -6.17
N ASN A 86 16.72 13.23 -7.15
CA ASN A 86 16.43 13.82 -8.46
C ASN A 86 14.92 13.96 -8.71
N LEU A 87 14.14 14.32 -7.68
CA LEU A 87 12.66 14.37 -7.69
C LEU A 87 12.03 15.36 -8.70
N ASN A 88 12.85 16.09 -9.47
CA ASN A 88 12.43 17.05 -10.50
C ASN A 88 12.08 16.43 -11.86
N LEU A 89 12.28 15.13 -12.06
CA LEU A 89 11.93 14.48 -13.33
C LEU A 89 10.45 14.09 -13.34
N LYS A 90 9.66 14.71 -14.23
CA LYS A 90 8.39 14.15 -14.74
C LYS A 90 8.66 12.70 -15.11
N ARG A 91 8.01 11.76 -14.43
CA ARG A 91 8.10 10.34 -14.76
C ARG A 91 6.74 9.88 -15.21
N GLU A 92 6.68 9.43 -16.45
CA GLU A 92 5.53 8.69 -16.97
C GLU A 92 5.31 7.44 -16.10
N THR A 93 4.03 7.10 -15.90
CA THR A 93 3.66 5.87 -15.21
C THR A 93 3.93 4.70 -16.14
N ILE A 94 4.86 3.82 -15.77
CA ILE A 94 5.30 2.67 -16.59
C ILE A 94 4.55 1.38 -16.21
N ILE A 95 3.82 1.39 -15.09
CA ILE A 95 3.04 0.24 -14.64
C ILE A 95 1.83 0.08 -15.57
N ASP A 96 1.66 -1.12 -16.10
CA ASP A 96 0.55 -1.41 -17.00
C ASP A 96 -0.78 -1.24 -16.23
N ILE A 97 -1.70 -0.48 -16.81
CA ILE A 97 -3.06 -0.37 -16.26
C ILE A 97 -3.79 -1.67 -16.56
N VAL A 98 -4.40 -2.27 -15.54
CA VAL A 98 -5.24 -3.46 -15.75
C VAL A 98 -6.38 -3.09 -16.69
N GLN A 99 -6.49 -3.81 -17.81
CA GLN A 99 -7.59 -3.60 -18.74
C GLN A 99 -8.92 -3.99 -18.10
N ALA A 100 -9.93 -3.15 -18.30
CA ALA A 100 -11.28 -3.43 -17.80
C ALA A 100 -11.83 -4.71 -18.45
N ASN A 101 -12.04 -5.73 -17.63
CA ASN A 101 -12.69 -6.98 -17.96
C ASN A 101 -13.56 -7.47 -16.78
N THR A 102 -14.24 -8.60 -16.99
CA THR A 102 -15.09 -9.25 -15.97
C THR A 102 -14.34 -9.53 -14.66
N PHE A 103 -13.03 -9.75 -14.74
CA PHE A 103 -12.19 -9.99 -13.58
C PHE A 103 -11.85 -8.70 -12.79
N THR A 104 -11.57 -7.58 -13.44
CA THR A 104 -11.48 -6.28 -12.73
C THR A 104 -12.79 -5.92 -12.05
N GLN A 105 -13.94 -6.24 -12.64
CA GLN A 105 -15.23 -6.05 -11.96
C GLN A 105 -15.37 -6.93 -10.72
N PHE A 106 -14.89 -8.17 -10.77
CA PHE A 106 -14.81 -9.04 -9.60
C PHE A 106 -13.92 -8.45 -8.50
N ILE A 107 -12.74 -7.93 -8.84
CA ILE A 107 -11.84 -7.27 -7.89
C ILE A 107 -12.52 -6.03 -7.27
N LEU A 108 -13.11 -5.17 -8.11
CA LEU A 108 -13.77 -3.95 -7.67
C LEU A 108 -14.90 -4.25 -6.69
N ARG A 109 -15.82 -5.15 -7.06
CA ARG A 109 -16.92 -5.61 -6.19
C ARG A 109 -16.42 -6.21 -4.89
N SER A 110 -15.37 -7.05 -4.96
CA SER A 110 -14.78 -7.64 -3.75
C SER A 110 -14.13 -6.57 -2.86
N SER A 111 -13.61 -5.48 -3.43
CA SER A 111 -12.95 -4.41 -2.68
C SER A 111 -13.89 -3.35 -2.09
N GLU A 112 -15.10 -3.22 -2.64
CA GLU A 112 -16.14 -2.26 -2.20
C GLU A 112 -16.70 -2.60 -0.81
N CYS A 113 -16.62 -3.86 -0.37
CA CYS A 113 -17.16 -4.32 0.91
C CYS A 113 -16.32 -3.93 2.15
N TYR A 114 -15.28 -3.11 2.01
CA TYR A 114 -14.33 -2.81 3.11
C TYR A 114 -14.20 -1.31 3.36
N ASP A 115 -14.11 -0.92 4.63
CA ASP A 115 -13.88 0.47 5.05
C ASP A 115 -12.41 0.90 4.82
N GLU A 116 -12.11 2.19 4.66
CA GLU A 116 -10.78 2.70 4.26
C GLU A 116 -9.64 2.26 5.18
N LYS A 117 -9.91 2.18 6.50
CA LYS A 117 -8.93 1.69 7.48
C LYS A 117 -8.63 0.19 7.33
N GLU A 118 -9.59 -0.58 6.84
CA GLU A 118 -9.42 -2.00 6.54
C GLU A 118 -8.70 -2.21 5.19
N LYS A 119 -8.92 -1.32 4.21
CA LYS A 119 -8.27 -1.37 2.88
C LYS A 119 -6.75 -1.28 2.98
N ALA A 120 -6.19 -0.54 3.94
CA ALA A 120 -4.74 -0.30 4.02
C ALA A 120 -3.88 -1.59 4.17
N GLN A 121 -4.42 -2.66 4.76
CA GLN A 121 -3.77 -3.97 4.81
C GLN A 121 -4.57 -5.06 4.08
N TYR A 122 -5.53 -4.71 3.26
CA TYR A 122 -6.33 -5.69 2.53
C TYR A 122 -5.53 -6.38 1.42
N ALA A 123 -5.59 -7.71 1.40
CA ALA A 123 -5.08 -8.53 0.30
C ALA A 123 -5.93 -9.79 0.15
N PHE A 124 -6.17 -10.19 -1.10
CA PHE A 124 -6.74 -11.50 -1.44
C PHE A 124 -6.07 -12.02 -2.70
N ALA A 125 -6.27 -13.30 -2.99
CA ALA A 125 -5.78 -13.91 -4.21
C ALA A 125 -6.90 -14.67 -4.92
N VAL A 126 -6.77 -14.78 -6.24
CA VAL A 126 -7.62 -15.62 -7.09
C VAL A 126 -6.70 -16.47 -7.94
N VAL A 127 -6.95 -17.76 -7.99
CA VAL A 127 -6.27 -18.67 -8.91
C VAL A 127 -7.23 -18.99 -10.05
N LEU A 128 -6.77 -18.74 -11.27
CA LEU A 128 -7.48 -19.06 -12.51
C LEU A 128 -7.03 -20.42 -13.02
N GLU A 129 -7.99 -21.29 -13.28
CA GLU A 129 -7.78 -22.58 -13.89
C GLU A 129 -7.80 -22.49 -15.44
N LYS A 130 -7.15 -23.43 -16.11
CA LYS A 130 -7.02 -23.51 -17.58
C LYS A 130 -8.36 -23.61 -18.30
N ARG A 131 -9.40 -24.08 -17.60
CA ARG A 131 -10.77 -24.21 -18.12
C ARG A 131 -11.66 -22.98 -17.87
N GLY A 132 -11.11 -21.92 -17.26
CA GLY A 132 -11.84 -20.69 -16.95
C GLY A 132 -12.54 -20.67 -15.60
N GLU A 133 -12.49 -21.77 -14.84
CA GLU A 133 -12.91 -21.80 -13.43
C GLU A 133 -11.92 -21.00 -12.56
N HIS A 134 -12.37 -20.52 -11.40
CA HIS A 134 -11.53 -19.78 -10.48
C HIS A 134 -11.77 -20.20 -9.03
N LYS A 135 -10.72 -20.15 -8.22
CA LYS A 135 -10.76 -20.34 -6.76
C LYS A 135 -10.25 -19.08 -6.08
N SER A 136 -11.04 -18.53 -5.17
CA SER A 136 -10.72 -17.32 -4.44
C SER A 136 -10.20 -17.67 -3.05
N PHE A 137 -9.09 -17.05 -2.65
CA PHE A 137 -8.60 -17.08 -1.28
C PHE A 137 -9.39 -16.05 -0.47
N PRO A 138 -9.76 -16.39 0.78
CA PRO A 138 -10.42 -15.41 1.64
C PRO A 138 -9.53 -14.20 1.85
N ALA A 139 -10.15 -13.04 2.01
CA ALA A 139 -9.44 -11.82 2.33
C ALA A 139 -8.70 -11.97 3.67
N VAL A 140 -7.41 -11.67 3.65
CA VAL A 140 -6.61 -11.65 4.87
C VAL A 140 -6.70 -10.27 5.51
N LYS A 141 -7.03 -10.24 6.80
CA LYS A 141 -7.02 -9.02 7.64
C LYS A 141 -6.00 -9.19 8.76
N VAL A 142 -5.28 -8.10 9.06
CA VAL A 142 -4.38 -8.03 10.20
C VAL A 142 -4.71 -6.77 11.00
N LYS A 143 -4.75 -6.88 12.33
CA LYS A 143 -4.98 -5.72 13.21
C LYS A 143 -3.74 -4.82 13.21
N TYR A 144 -3.94 -3.53 12.96
CA TYR A 144 -2.88 -2.53 13.08
C TYR A 144 -2.68 -2.12 14.56
N PRO A 145 -1.43 -1.89 15.02
CA PRO A 145 -0.15 -2.11 14.34
C PRO A 145 0.28 -3.58 14.43
N SER A 146 0.60 -4.18 13.28
CA SER A 146 1.21 -5.52 13.22
C SER A 146 2.55 -5.46 12.50
N LYS A 147 3.49 -6.27 12.97
CA LYS A 147 4.77 -6.49 12.29
C LYS A 147 4.63 -7.39 11.06
N ILE A 148 3.51 -8.11 10.93
CA ILE A 148 3.24 -9.06 9.84
C ILE A 148 2.32 -8.37 8.83
N HIS A 149 2.73 -8.33 7.56
CA HIS A 149 1.91 -7.84 6.46
C HIS A 149 1.00 -8.95 5.94
N THR A 150 -0.19 -8.59 5.43
CA THR A 150 -1.16 -9.56 4.89
C THR A 150 -0.64 -10.39 3.73
N LYS A 151 0.31 -9.84 2.95
CA LYS A 151 0.99 -10.57 1.88
C LYS A 151 1.81 -11.76 2.43
N GLU A 152 2.40 -11.64 3.62
CA GLU A 152 3.17 -12.73 4.25
C GLU A 152 2.27 -13.88 4.69
N ILE A 153 1.04 -13.59 5.10
CA ILE A 153 0.05 -14.60 5.48
C ILE A 153 -0.52 -15.24 4.21
N LEU A 154 -0.94 -14.42 3.24
CA LEU A 154 -1.53 -14.88 1.98
C LEU A 154 -0.57 -15.80 1.20
N VAL A 155 0.73 -15.50 1.18
CA VAL A 155 1.76 -16.36 0.57
C VAL A 155 1.79 -17.75 1.22
N LYS A 156 1.64 -17.86 2.54
CA LYS A 156 1.63 -19.16 3.23
C LYS A 156 0.40 -19.97 2.88
N ASP A 157 -0.76 -19.31 2.76
CA ASP A 157 -2.00 -19.95 2.38
C ASP A 157 -1.94 -20.47 0.93
N ILE A 158 -1.35 -19.67 0.03
CA ILE A 158 -1.10 -20.05 -1.37
C ILE A 158 -0.12 -21.23 -1.45
N ASP A 159 0.98 -21.20 -0.69
CA ASP A 159 1.94 -22.31 -0.63
C ASP A 159 1.27 -23.62 -0.18
N ALA A 160 0.44 -23.55 0.86
CA ALA A 160 -0.29 -24.72 1.36
C ALA A 160 -1.28 -25.25 0.31
N PHE A 161 -1.98 -24.35 -0.39
CA PHE A 161 -2.90 -24.70 -1.46
C PHE A 161 -2.20 -25.39 -2.63
N PHE A 162 -1.09 -24.84 -3.14
CA PHE A 162 -0.36 -25.44 -4.27
C PHE A 162 0.27 -26.79 -3.91
N LYS A 163 0.73 -26.97 -2.67
CA LYS A 163 1.19 -28.28 -2.18
C LYS A 163 0.08 -29.34 -2.17
N LYS A 164 -1.16 -28.93 -1.88
CA LYS A 164 -2.33 -29.83 -1.83
C LYS A 164 -2.87 -30.16 -3.23
N GLU A 165 -3.06 -29.16 -4.09
CA GLU A 165 -3.68 -29.34 -5.42
C GLU A 165 -2.70 -29.85 -6.48
N GLY A 166 -1.39 -29.61 -6.28
CA GLY A 166 -0.34 -30.01 -7.21
C GLY A 166 -0.38 -29.23 -8.55
N LYS A 167 0.20 -29.82 -9.61
CA LYS A 167 0.29 -29.21 -10.96
C LYS A 167 -1.01 -29.16 -11.75
N LYS A 168 -2.15 -29.56 -11.17
CA LYS A 168 -3.38 -29.76 -11.95
C LYS A 168 -4.06 -28.43 -12.27
N MET A 169 -4.36 -28.23 -13.56
CA MET A 169 -5.25 -27.22 -14.14
C MET A 169 -5.02 -25.75 -13.78
N LEU A 170 -4.05 -25.36 -12.95
CA LEU A 170 -3.80 -23.94 -12.64
C LEU A 170 -3.06 -23.25 -13.79
N LYS A 171 -3.45 -22.01 -14.10
CA LYS A 171 -2.82 -21.18 -15.14
C LYS A 171 -2.15 -19.96 -14.53
N THR A 172 -2.93 -19.14 -13.83
CA THR A 172 -2.49 -17.82 -13.38
C THR A 172 -2.97 -17.58 -11.95
N LEU A 173 -2.07 -17.13 -11.09
CA LEU A 173 -2.36 -16.61 -9.77
C LEU A 173 -2.43 -15.10 -9.85
N ILE A 174 -3.51 -14.52 -9.35
CA ILE A 174 -3.67 -13.07 -9.27
C ILE A 174 -3.77 -12.67 -7.81
N ILE A 175 -2.88 -11.79 -7.37
CA ILE A 175 -2.84 -11.27 -6.01
C ILE A 175 -3.27 -9.81 -6.07
N TYR A 176 -4.41 -9.48 -5.46
CA TYR A 176 -4.86 -8.11 -5.31
C TYR A 176 -4.45 -7.55 -3.95
N THR A 177 -3.95 -6.32 -3.95
CA THR A 177 -3.59 -5.58 -2.75
C THR A 177 -3.95 -4.12 -2.91
N TYR A 178 -4.59 -3.47 -1.94
CA TYR A 178 -4.93 -2.05 -2.11
C TYR A 178 -3.66 -1.19 -2.24
N ASN A 179 -2.77 -1.33 -1.26
CA ASN A 179 -1.43 -0.75 -1.28
C ASN A 179 -0.46 -1.70 -1.97
N SER A 180 0.35 -1.16 -2.90
CA SER A 180 1.45 -1.90 -3.53
C SER A 180 2.28 -2.62 -2.47
N PRO A 181 2.80 -3.82 -2.76
CA PRO A 181 3.72 -4.49 -1.84
C PRO A 181 4.86 -3.54 -1.44
N CYS A 182 5.26 -3.56 -0.17
CA CYS A 182 6.26 -2.61 0.31
C CYS A 182 7.65 -2.94 -0.24
N LEU A 183 8.47 -1.89 -0.42
CA LEU A 183 9.88 -1.98 -0.85
C LEU A 183 10.87 -1.88 0.31
N LYS A 184 10.41 -1.57 1.51
CA LYS A 184 11.25 -1.47 2.72
C LYS A 184 10.56 -2.09 3.93
N ARG A 185 11.36 -2.68 4.82
CA ARG A 185 10.99 -3.14 6.15
C ARG A 185 12.13 -2.86 7.14
N GLY A 186 11.87 -3.13 8.43
CA GLY A 186 12.91 -3.09 9.46
C GLY A 186 14.01 -4.12 9.24
N LYS A 187 15.12 -4.00 9.99
CA LYS A 187 16.43 -4.65 9.78
C LYS A 187 16.47 -6.18 9.61
N HIS A 188 15.37 -6.91 9.85
CA HIS A 188 15.36 -8.38 9.87
C HIS A 188 14.22 -9.00 9.06
N ALA A 189 13.57 -8.24 8.19
CA ALA A 189 12.41 -8.74 7.48
C ALA A 189 12.42 -8.35 6.01
N GLU A 190 12.20 -9.34 5.14
CA GLU A 190 12.11 -9.13 3.70
C GLU A 190 10.86 -8.30 3.35
N CYS A 191 11.02 -7.35 2.42
CA CYS A 191 9.91 -6.52 1.96
C CYS A 191 9.01 -7.30 1.00
N CYS A 192 7.73 -6.93 0.93
CA CYS A 192 6.74 -7.74 0.24
C CYS A 192 6.97 -7.84 -1.28
N MET A 193 7.57 -6.83 -1.92
CA MET A 193 7.91 -6.90 -3.35
C MET A 193 8.90 -8.02 -3.63
N PHE A 194 9.94 -8.15 -2.80
CA PHE A 194 10.96 -9.19 -2.95
C PHE A 194 10.45 -10.57 -2.55
N LEU A 195 9.65 -10.67 -1.49
CA LEU A 195 8.96 -11.91 -1.13
C LEU A 195 8.12 -12.45 -2.30
N LEU A 196 7.32 -11.58 -2.94
CA LEU A 196 6.48 -11.97 -4.07
C LEU A 196 7.31 -12.31 -5.31
N LEU A 197 8.45 -11.66 -5.52
CA LEU A 197 9.40 -12.02 -6.58
C LEU A 197 9.92 -13.44 -6.40
N ASP A 198 10.45 -13.75 -5.22
CA ASP A 198 11.00 -15.06 -4.89
C ASP A 198 9.93 -16.15 -4.98
N LYS A 199 8.72 -15.86 -4.48
CA LYS A 199 7.60 -16.80 -4.50
C LYS A 199 7.00 -17.03 -5.88
N ALA A 200 6.81 -15.97 -6.67
CA ALA A 200 6.33 -16.13 -8.05
C ALA A 200 7.28 -16.98 -8.88
N TYR A 201 8.60 -16.78 -8.71
CA TYR A 201 9.60 -17.62 -9.38
C TYR A 201 9.54 -19.08 -8.90
N GLN A 202 9.42 -19.30 -7.59
CA GLN A 202 9.24 -20.64 -7.02
C GLN A 202 7.99 -21.33 -7.58
N TRP A 203 6.84 -20.65 -7.55
CA TRP A 203 5.57 -21.20 -8.03
C TRP A 203 5.61 -21.51 -9.52
N TYR A 204 6.27 -20.67 -10.31
CA TYR A 204 6.47 -20.92 -11.73
C TYR A 204 7.38 -22.12 -11.98
N CYS A 205 8.49 -22.26 -11.24
CA CYS A 205 9.41 -23.38 -11.42
C CYS A 205 8.79 -24.72 -10.99
N GLU A 206 8.10 -24.74 -9.86
CA GLU A 206 7.52 -25.95 -9.27
C GLU A 206 6.20 -26.34 -9.93
N TYR A 207 5.33 -25.37 -10.23
CA TYR A 207 3.96 -25.61 -10.67
C TYR A 207 3.64 -25.08 -12.07
N GLY A 208 4.48 -24.23 -12.66
CA GLY A 208 4.22 -23.60 -13.97
C GLY A 208 3.14 -22.50 -13.91
N ILE A 209 2.97 -21.86 -12.75
CA ILE A 209 1.94 -20.85 -12.51
C ILE A 209 2.53 -19.45 -12.69
N GLU A 210 1.90 -18.65 -13.53
CA GLU A 210 2.22 -17.22 -13.71
C GLU A 210 1.55 -16.40 -12.60
N THR A 211 2.22 -15.36 -12.11
CA THR A 211 1.70 -14.51 -11.03
C THR A 211 1.47 -13.08 -11.52
N GLU A 212 0.28 -12.53 -11.33
CA GLU A 212 -0.01 -11.10 -11.53
C GLU A 212 -0.34 -10.45 -10.19
N VAL A 213 0.42 -9.40 -9.84
CA VAL A 213 0.19 -8.60 -8.64
C VAL A 213 -0.48 -7.30 -9.04
N VAL A 214 -1.72 -7.14 -8.60
CA VAL A 214 -2.57 -5.96 -8.89
C VAL A 214 -2.65 -5.06 -7.67
N PHE A 215 -2.43 -3.76 -7.85
CA PHE A 215 -2.58 -2.79 -6.77
C PHE A 215 -3.17 -1.45 -7.17
N THR A 216 -3.74 -0.74 -6.18
CA THR A 216 -4.48 0.51 -6.39
C THR A 216 -3.65 1.74 -6.04
N VAL A 217 -2.91 1.70 -4.93
CA VAL A 217 -2.13 2.83 -4.44
C VAL A 217 -0.65 2.44 -4.37
N PRO A 218 0.27 3.21 -4.97
CA PRO A 218 1.69 2.99 -4.80
C PRO A 218 2.09 3.35 -3.36
N TRP A 219 2.49 2.36 -2.57
CA TRP A 219 2.92 2.55 -1.17
C TRP A 219 4.45 2.69 -1.03
N GLY A 220 5.19 2.08 -1.97
CA GLY A 220 6.64 2.22 -2.13
C GLY A 220 7.45 1.95 -0.86
N LEU A 221 8.18 2.97 -0.39
CA LEU A 221 9.27 2.87 0.58
C LEU A 221 8.87 2.82 2.06
N GLY A 222 7.62 3.08 2.41
CA GLY A 222 7.23 3.16 3.82
C GLY A 222 5.92 3.87 4.11
N GLY A 223 5.10 4.14 3.08
CA GLY A 223 3.78 4.72 3.28
C GLY A 223 3.77 6.23 3.50
N PRO A 224 2.58 6.81 3.73
CA PRO A 224 2.30 8.23 3.58
C PRO A 224 3.08 9.12 4.56
N LYS A 225 3.61 8.54 5.64
CA LYS A 225 4.37 9.27 6.67
C LYS A 225 5.89 9.22 6.47
N TYR A 226 6.38 8.75 5.33
CA TYR A 226 7.82 8.61 5.09
C TYR A 226 8.59 9.93 5.28
N TYR A 227 8.03 11.05 4.80
CA TYR A 227 8.63 12.39 4.95
C TYR A 227 8.05 13.21 6.11
N LYS A 228 7.47 12.56 7.13
CA LYS A 228 6.88 13.30 8.28
C LYS A 228 7.93 14.16 9.02
N ALA A 229 9.18 13.71 9.05
CA ALA A 229 10.27 14.42 9.72
C ALA A 229 10.90 15.56 8.89
N LEU A 230 10.50 15.72 7.61
CA LEU A 230 11.07 16.74 6.73
C LEU A 230 10.67 18.14 7.21
N LEU A 231 11.59 18.94 7.70
CA LEU A 231 11.32 20.29 8.16
C LEU A 231 11.24 21.28 7.00
N SER A 232 10.64 22.46 7.22
CA SER A 232 10.62 23.52 6.19
C SER A 232 12.03 23.97 5.81
N SER A 233 12.99 23.90 6.73
CA SER A 233 14.41 24.17 6.48
C SER A 233 15.07 23.15 5.56
N ASP A 234 14.52 21.94 5.48
CA ASP A 234 15.06 20.85 4.67
C ASP A 234 14.54 20.92 3.22
N ILE A 235 13.51 21.73 2.98
CA ILE A 235 12.96 21.98 1.65
C ILE A 235 13.80 23.09 1.00
N THR A 236 14.85 22.66 0.30
CA THR A 236 15.73 23.53 -0.50
C THR A 236 15.09 23.91 -1.84
N GLN A 237 15.80 24.73 -2.63
CA GLN A 237 15.42 25.12 -3.99
C GLN A 237 15.09 23.93 -4.91
N ASP A 238 15.64 22.74 -4.64
CA ASP A 238 15.36 21.52 -5.40
C ASP A 238 13.90 21.08 -5.32
N TYR A 239 13.12 21.59 -4.36
CA TYR A 239 11.70 21.31 -4.17
C TYR A 239 10.78 22.44 -4.64
N ASP A 240 11.30 23.51 -5.25
CA ASP A 240 10.52 24.62 -5.80
C ASP A 240 9.32 24.14 -6.66
N PRO A 241 9.45 23.10 -7.50
CA PRO A 241 8.30 22.61 -8.27
C PRO A 241 7.16 22.07 -7.41
N TYR A 242 7.43 21.54 -6.21
CA TYR A 242 6.39 21.08 -5.28
C TYR A 242 5.74 22.26 -4.57
N ILE A 243 6.51 23.27 -4.17
CA ILE A 243 5.99 24.51 -3.60
C ILE A 243 5.03 25.17 -4.61
N GLU A 244 5.47 25.30 -5.86
CA GLU A 244 4.68 25.90 -6.94
C GLU A 244 3.41 25.11 -7.28
N ARG A 245 3.47 23.77 -7.27
CA ARG A 245 2.28 22.92 -7.46
C ARG A 245 1.28 23.02 -6.31
N CYS A 246 1.77 23.20 -5.08
CA CYS A 246 0.94 23.24 -3.89
C CYS A 246 0.41 24.64 -3.54
N LYS A 247 0.97 25.72 -4.14
CA LYS A 247 0.62 27.11 -3.79
C LYS A 247 -0.87 27.43 -3.94
N ASN A 248 -1.51 26.81 -4.94
CA ASN A 248 -2.92 27.05 -5.30
C ASN A 248 -3.85 25.93 -4.84
N ILE A 249 -3.40 25.04 -3.94
CA ILE A 249 -4.23 23.96 -3.42
C ILE A 249 -4.92 24.45 -2.14
N PRO A 250 -6.26 24.54 -2.11
CA PRO A 250 -6.98 24.87 -0.90
C PRO A 250 -6.82 23.77 0.16
N PHE A 251 -6.65 24.16 1.42
CA PHE A 251 -6.54 23.23 2.53
C PHE A 251 -7.29 23.73 3.77
N LYS A 252 -7.53 22.80 4.71
CA LYS A 252 -7.99 23.11 6.07
C LYS A 252 -6.79 23.18 7.00
N VAL A 253 -6.81 24.09 7.97
CA VAL A 253 -5.71 24.24 8.92
C VAL A 253 -5.83 23.17 10.02
N GLU A 254 -4.77 22.40 10.25
CA GLU A 254 -4.79 21.38 11.30
C GLU A 254 -4.66 22.00 12.70
N MET A 255 -5.71 21.87 13.51
CA MET A 255 -5.83 22.48 14.85
C MET A 255 -5.12 21.72 15.98
N ASN A 256 -4.39 20.65 15.65
CA ASN A 256 -3.86 19.67 16.60
C ASN A 256 -2.88 20.28 17.64
N THR A 257 -2.31 21.46 17.36
CA THR A 257 -1.36 22.20 18.20
C THR A 257 -1.94 23.47 18.85
N PHE A 258 -3.15 23.90 18.46
CA PHE A 258 -3.71 25.19 18.87
C PHE A 258 -4.33 25.19 20.27
N ARG A 259 -4.77 24.02 20.76
CA ARG A 259 -5.40 23.82 22.09
C ARG A 259 -4.48 24.09 23.28
N THR A 260 -3.38 24.80 23.05
CA THR A 260 -2.32 25.11 24.01
C THR A 260 -1.89 26.57 24.00
N ILE A 261 -2.69 27.48 23.45
CA ILE A 261 -2.44 28.93 23.57
C ILE A 261 -2.35 29.37 25.04
N ASN A 262 -3.25 28.90 25.91
CA ASN A 262 -3.13 29.08 27.38
C ASN A 262 -1.88 28.41 28.01
N LYS A 263 -1.17 27.56 27.26
CA LYS A 263 0.12 26.97 27.64
C LYS A 263 1.31 27.58 26.89
N SER A 264 1.09 28.50 25.95
CA SER A 264 2.20 29.25 25.36
C SER A 264 2.88 30.04 26.47
N SER A 265 4.21 30.01 26.50
CA SER A 265 4.99 30.67 27.54
C SER A 265 4.58 32.13 27.67
N GLY A 266 4.44 32.84 26.54
CA GLY A 266 4.04 34.26 26.54
C GLY A 266 2.70 34.56 27.22
N ILE A 267 1.65 33.77 26.98
CA ILE A 267 0.35 34.01 27.65
C ILE A 267 0.42 33.63 29.13
N ARG A 268 1.14 32.54 29.46
CA ARG A 268 1.34 32.14 30.85
C ARG A 268 2.10 33.22 31.63
N ASP A 269 3.12 33.83 31.02
CA ASP A 269 3.92 34.89 31.64
C ASP A 269 3.06 36.12 31.93
N ILE A 270 2.20 36.53 30.96
CA ILE A 270 1.24 37.63 31.15
C ILE A 270 0.24 37.32 32.27
N LEU A 271 -0.28 36.09 32.34
CA LEU A 271 -1.25 35.68 33.35
C LEU A 271 -0.63 35.56 34.75
N ASN A 272 0.67 35.25 34.83
CA ASN A 272 1.40 35.11 36.08
C ASN A 272 1.96 36.43 36.61
N ASP A 273 1.87 37.52 35.85
CA ASP A 273 2.30 38.85 36.31
C ASP A 273 1.54 39.24 37.61
N PRO A 274 2.27 39.49 38.72
CA PRO A 274 1.67 39.86 40.01
C PRO A 274 0.99 41.24 39.96
N ASN A 275 1.35 42.11 39.02
CA ASN A 275 0.74 43.44 38.84
C ASN A 275 -0.58 43.38 38.07
N TYR A 276 -0.94 42.21 37.54
CA TYR A 276 -2.14 42.04 36.74
C TYR A 276 -3.36 41.67 37.63
N ILE A 277 -4.36 42.57 37.67
CA ILE A 277 -5.53 42.47 38.56
C ILE A 277 -6.36 41.21 38.23
N LYS A 278 -6.86 40.51 39.26
CA LYS A 278 -7.62 39.25 39.15
C LYS A 278 -8.82 39.31 38.19
N GLU A 279 -9.57 40.41 38.18
CA GLU A 279 -10.71 40.61 37.27
C GLU A 279 -10.26 40.75 35.80
N LYS A 280 -9.16 41.47 35.56
CA LYS A 280 -8.55 41.57 34.23
C LYS A 280 -7.98 40.23 33.74
N LYS A 281 -7.54 39.36 34.65
CA LYS A 281 -7.16 37.96 34.35
C LYS A 281 -8.33 37.15 33.82
N SER A 282 -9.47 37.20 34.52
CA SER A 282 -10.67 36.47 34.10
C SER A 282 -11.16 36.91 32.72
N LEU A 283 -11.27 38.24 32.52
CA LEU A 283 -11.71 38.80 31.25
C LEU A 283 -10.76 38.47 30.09
N LEU A 284 -9.45 38.54 30.31
CA LEU A 284 -8.45 38.16 29.31
C LEU A 284 -8.59 36.68 28.92
N LEU A 285 -8.70 35.79 29.90
CA LEU A 285 -8.86 34.35 29.65
C LEU A 285 -10.13 34.04 28.86
N GLU A 286 -11.24 34.69 29.18
CA GLU A 286 -12.50 34.53 28.44
C GLU A 286 -12.39 35.04 27.00
N THR A 287 -11.73 36.18 26.80
CA THR A 287 -11.48 36.74 25.47
C THR A 287 -10.58 35.83 24.65
N ILE A 288 -9.51 35.29 25.25
CA ILE A 288 -8.61 34.32 24.60
C ILE A 288 -9.38 33.06 24.21
N LYS A 289 -10.20 32.49 25.10
CA LYS A 289 -11.01 31.30 24.79
C LYS A 289 -11.99 31.57 23.65
N SER A 290 -12.59 32.75 23.62
CA SER A 290 -13.51 33.15 22.55
C SER A 290 -12.79 33.27 21.21
N ALA A 291 -11.61 33.91 21.20
CA ALA A 291 -10.74 34.00 20.03
C ALA A 291 -10.28 32.62 19.56
N GLU A 292 -9.90 31.74 20.50
CA GLU A 292 -9.51 30.37 20.21
C GLU A 292 -10.64 29.61 19.51
N SER A 293 -11.86 29.67 20.06
CA SER A 293 -13.04 29.03 19.48
C SER A 293 -13.33 29.53 18.07
N ALA A 294 -13.25 30.84 17.84
CA ALA A 294 -13.48 31.42 16.53
C ALA A 294 -12.41 30.99 15.51
N LEU A 295 -11.14 30.91 15.93
CA LEU A 295 -10.05 30.44 15.08
C LEU A 295 -10.18 28.95 14.74
N VAL A 296 -10.67 28.12 15.68
CA VAL A 296 -11.01 26.71 15.42
C VAL A 296 -12.07 26.60 14.32
N THR A 297 -13.16 27.37 14.41
CA THR A 297 -14.18 27.41 13.36
C THR A 297 -13.60 27.88 12.02
N LEU A 298 -12.73 28.89 12.04
CA LEU A 298 -12.07 29.37 10.82
C LEU A 298 -11.21 28.29 10.15
N ALA A 299 -10.48 27.50 10.93
CA ALA A 299 -9.60 26.44 10.43
C ALA A 299 -10.33 25.28 9.75
N GLU A 300 -11.61 25.06 10.06
CA GLU A 300 -12.44 24.05 9.39
C GLU A 300 -12.83 24.44 7.96
N THR A 301 -12.70 25.73 7.63
CA THR A 301 -12.94 26.23 6.27
C THR A 301 -11.75 25.91 5.37
N SER A 302 -12.03 25.54 4.12
CA SER A 302 -10.97 25.39 3.12
C SER A 302 -10.55 26.77 2.58
N GLY A 303 -9.29 26.92 2.17
CA GLY A 303 -8.80 28.14 1.55
C GLY A 303 -7.31 28.06 1.21
N LEU A 304 -6.82 29.05 0.49
CA LEU A 304 -5.40 29.18 0.16
C LEU A 304 -4.59 29.65 1.37
N LYS A 305 -3.27 29.46 1.32
CA LYS A 305 -2.36 29.85 2.39
C LYS A 305 -2.51 31.32 2.77
N GLU A 306 -2.40 32.22 1.78
CA GLU A 306 -2.49 33.67 2.01
C GLU A 306 -3.88 34.10 2.49
N GLU A 307 -4.94 33.45 2.01
CA GLU A 307 -6.30 33.68 2.49
C GLU A 307 -6.48 33.28 3.95
N HIS A 308 -5.87 32.17 4.38
CA HIS A 308 -5.86 31.77 5.79
C HIS A 308 -5.12 32.77 6.66
N LEU A 309 -3.94 33.24 6.21
CA LEU A 309 -3.17 34.25 6.93
C LEU A 309 -3.96 35.56 7.09
N ASP A 310 -4.58 36.05 6.01
CA ASP A 310 -5.38 37.27 6.04
C ASP A 310 -6.63 37.13 6.92
N ARG A 311 -7.41 36.04 6.75
CA ARG A 311 -8.63 35.81 7.54
C ARG A 311 -8.32 35.66 9.03
N GLY A 312 -7.27 34.92 9.38
CA GLY A 312 -6.87 34.77 10.78
C GLY A 312 -6.39 36.08 11.39
N LYS A 313 -5.60 36.87 10.66
CA LYS A 313 -5.20 38.21 11.10
C LYS A 313 -6.42 39.11 11.33
N LYS A 314 -7.36 39.16 10.38
CA LYS A 314 -8.61 39.94 10.50
C LYS A 314 -9.42 39.53 11.73
N LEU A 315 -9.58 38.22 11.93
CA LEU A 315 -10.32 37.67 13.06
C LEU A 315 -9.64 37.98 14.40
N ILE A 316 -8.32 37.80 14.51
CA ILE A 316 -7.57 38.16 15.73
C ILE A 316 -7.72 39.67 15.98
N THR A 317 -7.67 40.49 14.92
CA THR A 317 -7.79 41.95 15.06
C THR A 317 -9.17 42.44 15.55
N SER A 318 -10.24 41.64 15.38
CA SER A 318 -11.60 42.03 15.77
C SER A 318 -11.90 41.87 17.26
N PHE A 319 -11.12 41.05 17.98
CA PHE A 319 -11.23 40.97 19.44
C PHE A 319 -10.64 42.21 20.09
N THR A 320 -11.01 42.49 21.34
CA THR A 320 -10.41 43.55 22.16
C THR A 320 -9.78 42.94 23.39
N PHE A 321 -8.45 42.93 23.46
CA PHE A 321 -7.72 42.33 24.58
C PHE A 321 -7.17 43.40 25.53
N PRO A 322 -7.21 43.17 26.85
CA PRO A 322 -6.32 43.84 27.78
C PRO A 322 -4.87 43.51 27.37
N LEU A 323 -3.98 44.50 27.26
CA LEU A 323 -2.60 44.34 26.73
C LEU A 323 -2.56 43.97 25.22
N LYS A 324 -3.22 44.83 24.43
CA LYS A 324 -3.48 44.68 22.99
C LYS A 324 -2.26 44.33 22.14
N SER A 325 -1.05 44.83 22.38
CA SER A 325 0.07 44.49 21.48
C SER A 325 0.54 43.04 21.66
N GLN A 326 0.85 42.63 22.89
CA GLN A 326 1.49 41.34 23.16
C GLN A 326 0.59 40.14 22.83
N ILE A 327 -0.71 40.21 23.17
CA ILE A 327 -1.62 39.09 22.94
C ILE A 327 -1.87 38.88 21.45
N TYR A 328 -1.99 39.95 20.66
CA TYR A 328 -2.22 39.81 19.21
C TYR A 328 -0.97 39.26 18.55
N GLU A 329 0.22 39.68 18.98
CA GLU A 329 1.49 39.12 18.48
C GLU A 329 1.57 37.61 18.73
N ILE A 330 1.25 37.16 19.95
CA ILE A 330 1.27 35.73 20.29
C ILE A 330 0.24 34.95 19.46
N LEU A 331 -1.00 35.42 19.40
CA LEU A 331 -2.06 34.74 18.65
C LEU A 331 -1.76 34.72 17.15
N THR A 332 -1.28 35.83 16.59
CA THR A 332 -0.94 35.94 15.16
C THR A 332 0.24 35.03 14.83
N LYS A 333 1.28 35.00 15.68
CA LYS A 333 2.42 34.10 15.51
C LYS A 333 1.98 32.63 15.49
N ASN A 334 1.17 32.22 16.47
CA ASN A 334 0.68 30.85 16.58
C ASN A 334 -0.21 30.47 15.38
N TRP A 335 -1.10 31.36 14.94
CA TRP A 335 -1.92 31.15 13.76
C TRP A 335 -1.05 30.97 12.50
N ASN A 336 -0.11 31.88 12.27
CA ASN A 336 0.79 31.83 11.12
C ASN A 336 1.61 30.54 11.10
N GLU A 337 2.13 30.11 12.25
CA GLU A 337 2.86 28.84 12.38
C GLU A 337 2.00 27.65 11.96
N MET A 338 0.73 27.61 12.36
CA MET A 338 -0.17 26.52 11.99
C MET A 338 -0.55 26.52 10.52
N VAL A 339 -0.83 27.68 9.94
CA VAL A 339 -1.10 27.81 8.51
C VAL A 339 0.11 27.34 7.70
N ASN A 340 1.32 27.74 8.12
CA ASN A 340 2.56 27.28 7.51
C ASN A 340 2.75 25.77 7.67
N ASN A 341 2.55 25.20 8.86
CA ASN A 341 2.69 23.76 9.09
C ASN A 341 1.70 22.94 8.26
N SER A 342 0.45 23.39 8.15
CA SER A 342 -0.58 22.73 7.35
C SER A 342 -0.26 22.80 5.85
N SER A 343 0.16 23.97 5.36
CA SER A 343 0.61 24.14 3.98
C SER A 343 1.82 23.27 3.65
N MET A 344 2.78 23.17 4.57
CA MET A 344 3.95 22.30 4.44
C MET A 344 3.58 20.82 4.43
N GLN A 345 2.52 20.43 5.14
CA GLN A 345 2.04 19.05 5.10
C GLN A 345 1.58 18.65 3.69
N LEU A 346 0.91 19.54 2.95
CA LEU A 346 0.55 19.28 1.54
C LEU A 346 1.78 19.01 0.67
N ILE A 347 2.83 19.81 0.85
CA ILE A 347 4.08 19.67 0.11
C ILE A 347 4.72 18.30 0.44
N ARG A 348 4.80 17.95 1.73
CA ARG A 348 5.31 16.64 2.18
C ARG A 348 4.50 15.50 1.59
N ASP A 349 3.17 15.59 1.63
CA ASP A 349 2.28 14.56 1.12
C ASP A 349 2.48 14.37 -0.39
N LYS A 350 2.65 15.46 -1.14
CA LYS A 350 2.91 15.40 -2.57
C LYS A 350 4.28 14.81 -2.90
N ILE A 351 5.34 15.24 -2.20
CA ILE A 351 6.68 14.64 -2.31
C ILE A 351 6.63 13.16 -1.98
N CYS A 352 5.88 12.79 -0.95
CA CYS A 352 5.71 11.41 -0.51
C CYS A 352 5.04 10.55 -1.58
N ALA A 353 3.90 11.00 -2.12
CA ALA A 353 3.17 10.29 -3.17
C ALA A 353 4.01 10.11 -4.44
N ASP A 354 4.69 11.16 -4.89
CA ASP A 354 5.53 11.11 -6.09
C ASP A 354 6.75 10.20 -5.87
N SER A 355 7.38 10.25 -4.68
CA SER A 355 8.49 9.36 -4.31
C SER A 355 8.06 7.88 -4.24
N GLN A 356 6.89 7.59 -3.66
CA GLN A 356 6.38 6.22 -3.58
C GLN A 356 6.11 5.65 -4.97
N THR A 357 5.48 6.45 -5.84
CA THR A 357 5.23 6.11 -7.24
C THR A 357 6.54 5.85 -7.98
N ALA A 358 7.52 6.74 -7.82
CA ALA A 358 8.83 6.58 -8.44
C ALA A 358 9.55 5.31 -7.97
N ALA A 359 9.47 4.97 -6.68
CA ALA A 359 10.08 3.76 -6.15
C ALA A 359 9.45 2.47 -6.72
N VAL A 360 8.11 2.42 -6.80
CA VAL A 360 7.41 1.28 -7.40
C VAL A 360 7.73 1.19 -8.90
N ASN A 361 7.71 2.30 -9.63
CA ASN A 361 8.09 2.34 -11.05
C ASN A 361 9.53 1.88 -11.27
N CYS A 362 10.46 2.29 -10.39
CA CYS A 362 11.86 1.86 -10.46
C CYS A 362 11.97 0.34 -10.34
N PHE A 363 11.28 -0.25 -9.37
CA PHE A 363 11.22 -1.70 -9.19
C PHE A 363 10.65 -2.39 -10.44
N VAL A 364 9.46 -2.00 -10.89
CA VAL A 364 8.78 -2.64 -12.03
C VAL A 364 9.60 -2.51 -13.33
N ARG A 365 10.17 -1.33 -13.60
CA ARG A 365 11.03 -1.10 -14.76
C ARG A 365 12.30 -1.94 -14.70
N GLY A 366 12.98 -1.96 -13.55
CA GLY A 366 14.18 -2.77 -13.39
C GLY A 366 13.90 -4.26 -13.50
N PHE A 367 12.73 -4.71 -13.03
CA PHE A 367 12.28 -6.08 -13.20
C PHE A 367 12.08 -6.38 -14.70
N LYS A 368 11.29 -5.56 -15.41
CA LYS A 368 11.05 -5.71 -16.85
C LYS A 368 12.36 -5.68 -17.66
N SER A 369 13.32 -4.83 -17.32
CA SER A 369 14.59 -4.74 -18.07
C SER A 369 15.50 -5.94 -17.83
N ARG A 370 15.55 -6.47 -16.61
CA ARG A 370 16.39 -7.61 -16.26
C ARG A 370 15.78 -8.94 -16.68
N PHE A 371 14.46 -9.04 -16.64
CA PHE A 371 13.69 -10.27 -16.84
C PHE A 371 12.69 -10.16 -17.99
N TRP A 372 13.08 -9.48 -19.07
CA TRP A 372 12.23 -9.11 -20.22
C TRP A 372 11.41 -10.24 -20.88
N ASN A 373 11.74 -11.51 -20.66
CA ASN A 373 11.03 -12.69 -21.16
C ASN A 373 10.35 -13.53 -20.05
N SER A 374 10.17 -12.94 -18.87
CA SER A 374 9.72 -13.71 -17.71
C SER A 374 8.22 -13.50 -17.50
N ASP A 375 7.43 -14.42 -18.03
CA ASP A 375 5.97 -14.44 -17.85
C ASP A 375 5.56 -14.83 -16.41
N PHE A 376 6.53 -15.18 -15.54
CA PHE A 376 6.24 -15.69 -14.20
C PHE A 376 5.71 -14.62 -13.23
N LEU A 377 6.01 -13.34 -13.45
CA LEU A 377 5.58 -12.26 -12.57
C LEU A 377 5.26 -10.99 -13.36
N LYS A 378 4.09 -10.43 -13.11
CA LYS A 378 3.65 -9.14 -13.63
C LYS A 378 3.13 -8.25 -12.51
N PHE A 379 3.38 -6.95 -12.62
CA PHE A 379 2.80 -5.92 -11.76
C PHE A 379 1.88 -5.03 -12.58
N SER A 380 0.66 -4.85 -12.10
CA SER A 380 -0.35 -4.04 -12.78
C SER A 380 -1.02 -3.07 -11.82
N HIS A 381 -1.33 -1.88 -12.31
CA HIS A 381 -2.02 -0.84 -11.56
C HIS A 381 -3.51 -0.88 -11.89
N MET A 382 -4.34 -0.94 -10.85
CA MET A 382 -5.78 -0.81 -10.98
C MET A 382 -6.18 0.56 -10.43
N PRO A 383 -6.56 1.53 -11.28
CA PRO A 383 -6.99 2.83 -10.80
C PRO A 383 -8.14 2.67 -9.80
N PRO A 384 -8.21 3.52 -8.75
CA PRO A 384 -9.40 3.55 -7.91
C PRO A 384 -10.64 3.84 -8.75
N PRO A 385 -11.83 3.37 -8.34
CA PRO A 385 -13.09 3.79 -8.96
C PRO A 385 -13.12 5.32 -9.03
N LYS A 386 -13.53 5.87 -10.17
CA LYS A 386 -13.81 7.31 -10.24
C LYS A 386 -15.12 7.54 -9.50
N ASP A 387 -15.08 8.36 -8.46
CA ASP A 387 -16.27 8.85 -7.76
C ASP A 387 -17.11 9.76 -8.68
#